data_AF-A0A7C1U106-F1
#
_entry.id   AF-A0A7C1U106-F1
#
_cell.length_a   1.000
_cell.length_b   1.000
_cell.length_c   1.000
_cell.angle_alpha   90.00
_cell.angle_beta   90.00
_cell.angle_gamma   90.00
#
_symmetry.space_group_name_H-M   'P 1'
#
loop_
_entity.id
_entity.type
_entity.pdbx_description
1 polymer ?
#
loop_
_entity_poly.entity_id
_entity_poly.type
_entity_poly.pdbx_seq_one_letter_code
_entity_poly.pdbx_strand_id
1 'polypeptide(L)'
;ARALGIRPRLGLRVRLASLAGGKWQNTGGEKSKFGLHARQVLAAVEGLREAGLADCLRLLHCHLGSQLANIRDIQRGLHEAARYYGELRRLGLPVEAVDVGGGLGVDYEGTGSRSDCSVNYSLEEYANNVVQALAEVCEREHLPQPALLTESGRAMTAHHAVLVTNVIDIEHAPGSGAPERPAEDDPAVVRHLWQVLERVSARTALECHHDAEHWLAEARALYLHGVLDLPARARAEALYYAVCHRVRPLLKAGHPAHREVLDDLNEKLADKYFLNFSVFRSVPDVWAIDQIFPIVPLHRLDDPPTRRAILQDLTCDSDGRIEHYVDGEGVETTLPLHPYRRGEDYLLGIFMVGAYQEILGDVHNLFGTPHAVDLTLDEGGGYRISEPEAGGSVDGLLEQVHFDIADMKAVFAGRLSGLPEEERAALARELEAGLAGYTYLE
;
A
#
# COMPACT_ATOMS: atom_id res chain seq x y z
N ALA A 1 1.32 -35.59 -23.72
CA ALA A 1 2.25 -35.85 -24.84
C ALA A 1 1.81 -37.05 -25.68
N ARG A 2 1.99 -38.31 -25.20
CA ARG A 2 1.69 -39.53 -25.99
C ARG A 2 0.24 -39.61 -26.51
N ALA A 3 -0.75 -39.35 -25.64
CA ALA A 3 -2.16 -39.34 -26.04
C ALA A 3 -2.50 -38.28 -27.11
N LEU A 4 -1.70 -37.20 -27.19
CA LEU A 4 -1.89 -36.10 -28.13
C LEU A 4 -0.93 -36.18 -29.34
N GLY A 5 -0.03 -37.19 -29.39
CA GLY A 5 0.96 -37.31 -30.46
C GLY A 5 2.01 -36.20 -30.53
N ILE A 6 2.20 -35.42 -29.46
CA ILE A 6 3.12 -34.26 -29.44
C ILE A 6 4.42 -34.54 -28.69
N ARG A 7 5.52 -33.93 -29.14
CA ARG A 7 6.75 -33.78 -28.35
C ARG A 7 6.66 -32.50 -27.51
N PRO A 8 6.76 -32.58 -26.18
CA PRO A 8 6.65 -31.41 -25.33
C PRO A 8 7.94 -30.56 -25.37
N ARG A 9 7.82 -29.26 -25.08
CA ARG A 9 8.94 -28.41 -24.66
C ARG A 9 8.83 -28.23 -23.16
N LEU A 10 9.84 -28.65 -22.42
CA LEU A 10 9.79 -28.72 -20.97
C LEU A 10 10.75 -27.70 -20.35
N GLY A 11 10.27 -27.04 -19.31
CA GLY A 11 11.07 -26.30 -18.34
C GLY A 11 11.16 -27.07 -17.03
N LEU A 12 12.26 -26.90 -16.31
CA LEU A 12 12.43 -27.44 -14.97
C LEU A 12 12.65 -26.28 -14.00
N ARG A 13 11.77 -26.17 -12.99
CA ARG A 13 11.92 -25.22 -11.90
C ARG A 13 12.75 -25.83 -10.79
N VAL A 14 13.89 -25.22 -10.46
CA VAL A 14 14.72 -25.63 -9.32
C VAL A 14 14.36 -24.85 -8.07
N ARG A 15 14.48 -25.51 -6.91
CA ARG A 15 14.42 -24.85 -5.61
C ARG A 15 15.83 -24.46 -5.20
N LEU A 16 16.02 -23.18 -4.89
CA LEU A 16 17.31 -22.63 -4.46
C LEU A 16 17.41 -22.67 -2.93
N ALA A 17 18.58 -23.01 -2.41
CA ALA A 17 18.89 -22.99 -0.98
C ALA A 17 19.17 -21.57 -0.48
N SER A 18 19.60 -20.68 -1.37
CA SER A 18 19.79 -19.26 -1.07
C SER A 18 18.45 -18.57 -0.77
N LEU A 19 18.36 -17.94 0.41
CA LEU A 19 17.20 -17.18 0.87
C LEU A 19 17.35 -15.70 0.53
N ALA A 20 16.28 -15.08 0.02
CA ALA A 20 16.10 -13.64 0.06
C ALA A 20 15.12 -13.28 1.20
N GLY A 21 15.46 -12.26 1.99
CA GLY A 21 14.59 -11.71 3.04
C GLY A 21 13.47 -10.80 2.49
N GLY A 22 12.66 -10.19 3.37
CA GLY A 22 11.58 -9.24 3.02
C GLY A 22 10.14 -9.77 3.13
N LYS A 23 9.16 -8.89 2.90
CA LYS A 23 7.71 -9.16 3.01
C LYS A 23 7.19 -10.26 2.07
N TRP A 24 7.89 -10.50 0.96
CA TRP A 24 7.51 -11.45 -0.09
C TRP A 24 8.21 -12.82 -0.01
N GLN A 25 8.87 -13.12 1.13
CA GLN A 25 9.68 -14.33 1.36
C GLN A 25 9.03 -15.67 0.97
N ASN A 26 7.69 -15.78 1.03
CA ASN A 26 6.98 -17.02 0.72
C ASN A 26 6.96 -17.36 -0.79
N THR A 27 7.42 -16.46 -1.65
CA THR A 27 7.40 -16.64 -3.11
C THR A 27 8.64 -17.34 -3.68
N GLY A 28 9.80 -17.29 -2.98
CA GLY A 28 11.07 -17.83 -3.46
C GLY A 28 11.88 -18.66 -2.44
N GLY A 29 13.04 -19.19 -2.88
CA GLY A 29 14.00 -19.91 -2.04
C GLY A 29 13.52 -21.22 -1.41
N GLU A 30 14.13 -21.62 -0.28
CA GLU A 30 13.88 -22.90 0.40
C GLU A 30 12.43 -23.05 0.89
N LYS A 31 11.70 -21.96 1.17
CA LYS A 31 10.30 -21.99 1.59
C LYS A 31 9.30 -21.88 0.42
N SER A 32 9.77 -21.79 -0.83
CA SER A 32 8.90 -21.61 -1.99
C SER A 32 7.85 -22.72 -2.14
N LYS A 33 6.63 -22.35 -2.54
CA LYS A 33 5.55 -23.32 -2.82
C LYS A 33 5.92 -24.30 -3.95
N PHE A 34 6.78 -23.89 -4.88
CA PHE A 34 7.08 -24.62 -6.11
C PHE A 34 8.58 -24.76 -6.37
N GLY A 35 8.96 -25.84 -7.03
CA GLY A 35 10.33 -26.13 -7.45
C GLY A 35 10.83 -27.47 -6.93
N LEU A 36 11.70 -28.09 -7.73
CA LEU A 36 12.28 -29.39 -7.44
C LEU A 36 13.55 -29.23 -6.61
N HIS A 37 13.66 -29.97 -5.51
CA HIS A 37 14.93 -30.14 -4.80
C HIS A 37 15.90 -30.98 -5.64
N ALA A 38 17.21 -30.87 -5.39
CA ALA A 38 18.26 -31.55 -6.16
C ALA A 38 17.98 -33.04 -6.44
N ARG A 39 17.49 -33.81 -5.45
CA ARG A 39 17.12 -35.22 -5.64
C ARG A 39 15.98 -35.41 -6.64
N GLN A 40 14.97 -34.53 -6.61
CA GLN A 40 13.85 -34.56 -7.54
C GLN A 40 14.28 -34.11 -8.94
N VAL A 41 15.23 -33.17 -9.04
CA VAL A 41 15.84 -32.79 -10.33
C VAL A 41 16.47 -34.01 -10.98
N LEU A 42 17.32 -34.74 -10.26
CA LEU A 42 17.96 -35.94 -10.78
C LEU A 42 16.94 -37.03 -11.16
N ALA A 43 15.92 -37.25 -10.34
CA ALA A 43 14.86 -38.20 -10.64
C ALA A 43 14.05 -37.80 -11.90
N ALA A 44 13.77 -36.51 -12.09
CA ALA A 44 13.09 -36.01 -13.28
C ALA A 44 13.94 -36.20 -14.54
N VAL A 45 15.25 -35.92 -14.45
CA VAL A 45 16.20 -36.16 -15.54
C VAL A 45 16.23 -37.63 -15.94
N GLU A 46 16.29 -38.54 -14.97
CA GLU A 46 16.30 -39.97 -15.25
C GLU A 46 14.99 -40.45 -15.87
N GLY A 47 13.85 -40.02 -15.32
CA GLY A 47 12.54 -40.33 -15.91
C GLY A 47 12.40 -39.81 -17.35
N LEU A 48 12.97 -38.66 -17.68
CA LEU A 48 13.01 -38.15 -19.05
C LEU A 48 13.90 -39.01 -19.97
N ARG A 49 15.03 -39.52 -19.47
CA ARG A 49 15.90 -40.42 -20.24
C ARG A 49 15.23 -41.76 -20.51
N GLU A 50 14.65 -42.39 -19.49
CA GLU A 50 13.89 -43.64 -19.62
C GLU A 50 12.73 -43.49 -20.61
N ALA A 51 12.09 -42.33 -20.65
CA ALA A 51 11.01 -42.03 -21.58
C ALA A 51 11.48 -41.66 -23.00
N GLY A 52 12.79 -41.50 -23.25
CA GLY A 52 13.33 -41.04 -24.52
C GLY A 52 13.00 -39.57 -24.84
N LEU A 53 12.86 -38.74 -23.80
CA LEU A 53 12.43 -37.33 -23.86
C LEU A 53 13.45 -36.36 -23.23
N ALA A 54 14.68 -36.80 -22.96
CA ALA A 54 15.72 -35.94 -22.39
C ALA A 54 16.01 -34.71 -23.28
N ASP A 55 15.85 -34.84 -24.60
CA ASP A 55 15.98 -33.76 -25.57
C ASP A 55 14.86 -32.71 -25.48
N CYS A 56 13.77 -33.00 -24.76
CA CYS A 56 12.64 -32.10 -24.58
C CYS A 56 12.86 -31.08 -23.45
N LEU A 57 13.85 -31.28 -22.56
CA LEU A 57 14.17 -30.32 -21.51
C LEU A 57 15.02 -29.18 -22.09
N ARG A 58 14.42 -27.99 -22.20
CA ARG A 58 14.99 -26.82 -22.88
C ARG A 58 15.21 -25.62 -21.96
N LEU A 59 14.49 -25.54 -20.85
CA LEU A 59 14.49 -24.38 -19.99
C LEU A 59 14.79 -24.75 -18.54
N LEU A 60 15.71 -24.03 -17.92
CA LEU A 60 15.87 -23.98 -16.47
C LEU A 60 15.15 -22.75 -15.96
N HIS A 61 14.31 -22.89 -14.95
CA HIS A 61 13.63 -21.78 -14.30
C HIS A 61 13.99 -21.74 -12.82
N CYS A 62 14.20 -20.54 -12.28
CA CYS A 62 14.20 -20.28 -10.85
C CYS A 62 13.37 -19.02 -10.56
N HIS A 63 12.91 -18.90 -9.32
CA HIS A 63 12.21 -17.71 -8.87
C HIS A 63 12.67 -17.37 -7.46
N LEU A 64 13.32 -16.20 -7.34
CA LEU A 64 13.91 -15.73 -6.09
C LEU A 64 12.89 -15.06 -5.17
N GLY A 65 11.77 -14.60 -5.74
CA GLY A 65 10.66 -13.94 -5.07
C GLY A 65 10.27 -12.64 -5.76
N SER A 66 9.28 -11.93 -5.22
CA SER A 66 8.92 -10.56 -5.65
C SER A 66 9.63 -9.52 -4.77
N GLN A 67 9.86 -8.32 -5.30
CA GLN A 67 10.40 -7.15 -4.56
C GLN A 67 11.66 -7.49 -3.74
N LEU A 68 12.73 -7.95 -4.42
CA LEU A 68 13.99 -8.24 -3.74
C LEU A 68 14.70 -6.92 -3.44
N ALA A 69 14.77 -6.50 -2.19
CA ALA A 69 15.36 -5.20 -1.81
C ALA A 69 16.90 -5.16 -1.88
N ASN A 70 17.56 -6.31 -1.87
CA ASN A 70 19.02 -6.41 -1.71
C ASN A 70 19.70 -7.17 -2.85
N ILE A 71 20.58 -6.48 -3.59
CA ILE A 71 21.31 -7.05 -4.73
C ILE A 71 22.17 -8.27 -4.37
N ARG A 72 22.68 -8.36 -3.14
CA ARG A 72 23.50 -9.51 -2.71
C ARG A 72 22.70 -10.80 -2.63
N ASP A 73 21.41 -10.71 -2.34
CA ASP A 73 20.54 -11.89 -2.28
C ASP A 73 20.24 -12.37 -3.70
N ILE A 74 20.06 -11.43 -4.64
CA ILE A 74 19.93 -11.69 -6.08
C ILE A 74 21.19 -12.38 -6.60
N GLN A 75 22.38 -11.82 -6.36
CA GLN A 75 23.67 -12.39 -6.73
C GLN A 75 23.83 -13.85 -6.27
N ARG A 76 23.53 -14.12 -4.99
CA ARG A 76 23.66 -15.46 -4.43
C ARG A 76 22.73 -16.45 -5.12
N GLY A 77 21.48 -16.05 -5.32
CA GLY A 77 20.47 -16.83 -6.02
C GLY A 77 20.85 -17.16 -7.46
N LEU A 78 21.35 -16.16 -8.18
CA LEU A 78 21.77 -16.31 -9.58
C LEU A 78 23.00 -17.20 -9.72
N HIS A 79 23.99 -17.11 -8.83
CA HIS A 79 25.13 -18.02 -8.83
C HIS A 79 24.71 -19.47 -8.61
N GLU A 80 23.76 -19.72 -7.70
CA GLU A 80 23.22 -21.05 -7.48
C GLU A 80 22.46 -21.57 -8.72
N ALA A 81 21.61 -20.74 -9.32
CA ALA A 81 20.91 -21.07 -10.56
C ALA A 81 21.87 -21.35 -11.73
N ALA A 82 22.93 -20.57 -11.86
CA ALA A 82 23.97 -20.78 -12.87
C ALA A 82 24.69 -22.12 -12.68
N ARG A 83 24.94 -22.53 -11.43
CA ARG A 83 25.49 -23.86 -11.13
C ARG A 83 24.54 -24.99 -11.52
N TYR A 84 23.23 -24.85 -11.28
CA TYR A 84 22.24 -25.81 -11.79
C TYR A 84 22.25 -25.90 -13.31
N TYR A 85 22.36 -24.78 -14.03
CA TYR A 85 22.52 -24.78 -15.48
C TYR A 85 23.74 -25.61 -15.90
N GLY A 86 24.89 -25.36 -15.29
CA GLY A 86 26.13 -26.09 -15.56
C GLY A 86 25.98 -27.60 -15.37
N GLU A 87 25.43 -28.02 -14.22
CA GLU A 87 25.22 -29.44 -13.92
C GLU A 87 24.24 -30.11 -14.89
N LEU A 88 23.13 -29.46 -15.27
CA LEU A 88 22.19 -30.00 -16.24
C LEU A 88 22.82 -30.18 -17.63
N ARG A 89 23.67 -29.24 -18.08
CA ARG A 89 24.44 -29.37 -19.32
C ARG A 89 25.45 -30.51 -19.24
N ARG A 90 26.14 -30.68 -18.10
CA ARG A 90 27.08 -31.80 -17.86
C ARG A 90 26.37 -33.16 -17.85
N LEU A 91 25.11 -33.20 -17.42
CA LEU A 91 24.24 -34.37 -17.54
C LEU A 91 23.75 -34.61 -18.99
N GLY A 92 24.20 -33.82 -19.97
CA GLY A 92 23.89 -34.01 -21.38
C GLY A 92 22.53 -33.49 -21.82
N LEU A 93 21.88 -32.65 -21.00
CA LEU A 93 20.57 -32.08 -21.33
C LEU A 93 20.74 -30.81 -22.19
N PRO A 94 19.93 -30.61 -23.24
CA PRO A 94 20.07 -29.48 -24.14
C PRO A 94 19.34 -28.24 -23.61
N VAL A 95 19.61 -27.84 -22.37
CA VAL A 95 19.07 -26.61 -21.79
C VAL A 95 19.63 -25.42 -22.58
N GLU A 96 18.75 -24.65 -23.19
CA GLU A 96 19.06 -23.54 -24.11
C GLU A 96 18.65 -22.17 -23.53
N ALA A 97 17.78 -22.16 -22.53
CA ALA A 97 17.34 -20.95 -21.85
C ALA A 97 17.42 -21.10 -20.32
N VAL A 98 17.78 -20.00 -19.65
CA VAL A 98 17.69 -19.85 -18.19
C VAL A 98 16.76 -18.67 -17.92
N ASP A 99 15.68 -18.98 -17.23
CA ASP A 99 14.71 -18.03 -16.75
C ASP A 99 14.95 -17.77 -15.26
N VAL A 100 15.33 -16.53 -14.93
CA VAL A 100 15.63 -16.12 -13.56
C VAL A 100 14.37 -15.69 -12.80
N GLY A 101 13.21 -15.75 -13.45
CA GLY A 101 11.92 -15.34 -12.92
C GLY A 101 11.85 -13.84 -12.69
N GLY A 102 10.89 -13.45 -11.85
CA GLY A 102 10.80 -12.08 -11.33
C GLY A 102 11.78 -11.78 -10.19
N GLY A 103 11.57 -10.63 -9.54
CA GLY A 103 12.30 -10.23 -8.34
C GLY A 103 13.06 -8.91 -8.46
N LEU A 104 13.22 -8.40 -9.68
CA LEU A 104 13.56 -7.00 -9.91
C LEU A 104 12.54 -6.12 -9.17
N GLY A 105 13.00 -5.45 -8.12
CA GLY A 105 12.15 -4.60 -7.29
C GLY A 105 12.00 -3.20 -7.86
N VAL A 106 11.07 -2.46 -7.27
CA VAL A 106 10.78 -1.05 -7.57
C VAL A 106 11.03 -0.23 -6.31
N ASP A 107 11.65 0.94 -6.45
CA ASP A 107 11.86 1.83 -5.34
C ASP A 107 10.62 2.70 -5.09
N TYR A 108 9.68 2.21 -4.27
CA TYR A 108 8.45 2.93 -3.95
C TYR A 108 8.69 4.11 -3.00
N GLU A 109 9.74 4.02 -2.17
CA GLU A 109 10.10 5.04 -1.19
C GLU A 109 11.00 6.14 -1.76
N GLY A 110 11.69 5.87 -2.87
CA GLY A 110 12.69 6.79 -3.46
C GLY A 110 13.99 6.89 -2.64
N THR A 111 14.21 5.99 -1.69
CA THR A 111 15.33 6.05 -0.73
C THR A 111 16.59 5.32 -1.23
N GLY A 112 16.49 4.53 -2.30
CA GLY A 112 17.60 3.70 -2.80
C GLY A 112 18.17 2.76 -1.73
N SER A 113 17.32 2.24 -0.85
CA SER A 113 17.72 1.56 0.38
C SER A 113 17.37 0.07 0.38
N ARG A 114 17.62 -0.61 1.50
CA ARG A 114 17.27 -2.04 1.68
C ARG A 114 15.95 -2.24 2.44
N SER A 115 15.13 -1.19 2.55
CA SER A 115 13.80 -1.28 3.15
C SER A 115 12.88 -2.15 2.30
N ASP A 116 11.78 -2.61 2.90
CA ASP A 116 10.88 -3.57 2.27
C ASP A 116 10.16 -3.02 1.02
N CYS A 117 9.97 -1.70 0.93
CA CYS A 117 9.35 -1.04 -0.20
C CYS A 117 10.38 -0.26 -1.06
N SER A 118 11.68 -0.51 -0.89
CA SER A 118 12.76 0.07 -1.69
C SER A 118 13.67 -1.01 -2.30
N VAL A 119 14.67 -0.59 -3.07
CA VAL A 119 15.76 -1.42 -3.59
C VAL A 119 17.09 -0.70 -3.51
N ASN A 120 18.16 -1.43 -3.20
CA ASN A 120 19.51 -0.86 -3.07
C ASN A 120 20.36 -0.97 -4.34
N TYR A 121 19.73 -1.14 -5.50
CA TYR A 121 20.39 -1.38 -6.77
C TYR A 121 19.64 -0.74 -7.93
N SER A 122 20.37 -0.49 -9.01
CA SER A 122 19.80 -0.01 -10.27
C SER A 122 19.38 -1.16 -11.19
N LEU A 123 18.57 -0.85 -12.21
CA LEU A 123 18.24 -1.78 -13.28
C LEU A 123 19.49 -2.34 -13.97
N GLU A 124 20.49 -1.49 -14.22
CA GLU A 124 21.75 -1.88 -14.84
C GLU A 124 22.54 -2.84 -13.95
N GLU A 125 22.61 -2.56 -12.64
CA GLU A 125 23.26 -3.46 -11.70
C GLU A 125 22.56 -4.82 -11.61
N TYR A 126 21.23 -4.85 -11.60
CA TYR A 126 20.47 -6.10 -11.68
C TYR A 126 20.81 -6.89 -12.95
N ALA A 127 20.77 -6.24 -14.12
CA ALA A 127 21.07 -6.87 -15.40
C ALA A 127 22.50 -7.42 -15.44
N ASN A 128 23.48 -6.65 -14.97
CA ASN A 128 24.88 -7.05 -14.91
C ASN A 128 25.06 -8.30 -14.03
N ASN A 129 24.39 -8.36 -12.88
CA ASN A 129 24.47 -9.52 -11.99
C ASN A 129 23.85 -10.79 -12.60
N VAL A 130 22.73 -10.67 -13.33
CA VAL A 130 22.12 -11.78 -14.08
C VAL A 130 23.07 -12.30 -15.16
N VAL A 131 23.61 -11.41 -15.98
CA VAL A 131 24.50 -11.79 -17.09
C VAL A 131 25.80 -12.38 -16.57
N GLN A 132 26.43 -11.73 -15.59
CA GLN A 132 27.73 -12.14 -15.06
C GLN A 132 27.67 -13.53 -14.40
N ALA A 133 26.64 -13.80 -13.59
CA ALA A 133 26.51 -15.08 -12.90
C ALA A 133 26.50 -16.27 -13.87
N LEU A 134 25.80 -16.15 -15.01
CA LEU A 134 25.75 -17.20 -16.02
C LEU A 134 27.02 -17.23 -16.87
N ALA A 135 27.57 -16.07 -17.25
CA ALA A 135 28.78 -15.97 -18.04
C ALA A 135 29.98 -16.63 -17.36
N GLU A 136 30.19 -16.38 -16.07
CA GLU A 136 31.30 -16.96 -15.29
C GLU A 136 31.24 -18.50 -15.24
N VAL A 137 30.04 -19.07 -15.05
CA VAL A 137 29.86 -20.52 -15.07
C VAL A 137 30.10 -21.09 -16.46
N CYS A 138 29.58 -20.43 -17.50
CA CYS A 138 29.75 -20.88 -18.89
C CYS A 138 31.22 -20.86 -19.31
N GLU A 139 31.97 -19.80 -19.00
CA GLU A 139 33.39 -19.69 -19.32
C GLU A 139 34.21 -20.73 -18.56
N ARG A 140 34.04 -20.82 -17.23
CA ARG A 140 34.80 -21.76 -16.39
C ARG A 140 34.59 -23.22 -16.82
N GLU A 141 33.37 -23.57 -17.22
CA GLU A 141 32.99 -24.94 -17.53
C GLU A 141 32.95 -25.24 -19.04
N HIS A 142 33.35 -24.27 -19.87
CA HIS A 142 33.35 -24.36 -21.34
C HIS A 142 31.97 -24.76 -21.92
N LEU A 143 30.92 -24.16 -21.37
CA LEU A 143 29.53 -24.38 -21.77
C LEU A 143 29.06 -23.24 -22.71
N PRO A 144 28.09 -23.50 -23.61
CA PRO A 144 27.50 -22.42 -24.37
C PRO A 144 26.69 -21.49 -23.46
N GLN A 145 26.58 -20.22 -23.84
CA GLN A 145 25.74 -19.26 -23.13
C GLN A 145 24.26 -19.53 -23.46
N PRO A 146 23.37 -19.64 -22.45
CA PRO A 146 21.94 -19.80 -22.68
C PRO A 146 21.29 -18.45 -23.03
N ALA A 147 20.11 -18.49 -23.63
CA ALA A 147 19.21 -17.34 -23.66
C ALA A 147 18.78 -16.99 -22.22
N LEU A 148 18.72 -15.71 -21.89
CA LEU A 148 18.30 -15.22 -20.58
C LEU A 148 16.87 -14.70 -20.66
N LEU A 149 16.03 -15.13 -19.71
CA LEU A 149 14.67 -14.67 -19.54
C LEU A 149 14.50 -14.11 -18.13
N THR A 150 13.68 -13.07 -18.01
CA THR A 150 13.24 -12.52 -16.72
C THR A 150 11.75 -12.22 -16.78
N GLU A 151 11.06 -12.47 -15.68
CA GLU A 151 9.61 -12.27 -15.52
C GLU A 151 9.36 -11.05 -14.62
N SER A 152 10.01 -9.93 -14.94
CA SER A 152 10.02 -8.70 -14.12
C SER A 152 8.71 -7.90 -14.21
N GLY A 153 7.56 -8.54 -13.92
CA GLY A 153 6.23 -7.96 -14.05
C GLY A 153 6.05 -6.64 -13.29
N ARG A 154 6.32 -6.64 -11.97
CA ARG A 154 6.21 -5.43 -11.13
C ARG A 154 7.01 -4.26 -11.68
N ALA A 155 8.24 -4.50 -12.12
CA ALA A 155 9.11 -3.46 -12.66
C ALA A 155 8.56 -2.84 -13.96
N MET A 156 7.87 -3.64 -14.79
CA MET A 156 7.25 -3.15 -16.01
C MET A 156 5.96 -2.37 -15.75
N THR A 157 5.17 -2.76 -14.76
CA THR A 157 3.80 -2.21 -14.60
C THR A 157 3.64 -1.26 -13.42
N ALA A 158 4.56 -1.16 -12.45
CA ALA A 158 4.32 -0.32 -11.27
C ALA A 158 3.95 1.14 -11.64
N HIS A 159 4.72 1.79 -12.50
CA HIS A 159 4.63 3.23 -12.77
C HIS A 159 3.53 3.67 -13.74
N HIS A 160 2.89 2.74 -14.47
CA HIS A 160 2.03 3.12 -15.59
C HIS A 160 0.64 3.65 -15.17
N ALA A 161 0.24 3.44 -13.91
CA ALA A 161 -1.07 3.81 -13.40
C ALA A 161 -0.95 4.74 -12.18
N VAL A 162 -1.89 5.68 -12.09
CA VAL A 162 -2.05 6.64 -10.98
C VAL A 162 -3.52 6.65 -10.59
N LEU A 163 -3.82 6.41 -9.32
CA LEU A 163 -5.16 6.62 -8.79
C LEU A 163 -5.32 8.08 -8.40
N VAL A 164 -6.34 8.75 -8.95
CA VAL A 164 -6.68 10.13 -8.61
C VAL A 164 -7.96 10.14 -7.77
N THR A 165 -7.92 10.81 -6.62
CA THR A 165 -9.08 10.95 -5.73
C THR A 165 -9.14 12.35 -5.13
N ASN A 166 -10.32 12.80 -4.74
CA ASN A 166 -10.54 14.06 -4.05
C ASN A 166 -10.70 13.87 -2.54
N VAL A 167 -10.35 14.91 -1.79
CA VAL A 167 -10.69 15.02 -0.37
C VAL A 167 -12.11 15.55 -0.22
N ILE A 168 -12.96 14.80 0.49
CA ILE A 168 -14.37 15.16 0.70
C ILE A 168 -14.61 15.84 2.04
N ASP A 169 -13.81 15.51 3.05
CA ASP A 169 -13.95 16.07 4.39
C ASP A 169 -12.62 16.03 5.15
N ILE A 170 -12.55 16.83 6.21
CA ILE A 170 -11.40 16.87 7.11
C ILE A 170 -11.84 16.84 8.57
N GLU A 171 -11.18 16.02 9.38
CA GLU A 171 -11.22 16.16 10.83
C GLU A 171 -9.94 16.88 11.26
N HIS A 172 -10.08 18.10 11.78
CA HIS A 172 -8.93 18.83 12.28
C HIS A 172 -8.37 18.18 13.54
N ALA A 173 -7.03 18.19 13.64
CA ALA A 173 -6.36 17.77 14.86
C ALA A 173 -6.93 18.50 16.08
N PRO A 174 -7.15 17.79 17.19
CA PRO A 174 -7.70 18.39 18.41
C PRO A 174 -6.73 19.42 19.01
N GLY A 175 -7.28 20.36 19.79
CA GLY A 175 -6.48 21.36 20.51
C GLY A 175 -5.83 22.44 19.64
N SER A 176 -6.36 22.71 18.44
CA SER A 176 -5.90 23.80 17.57
C SER A 176 -6.26 25.22 18.08
N GLY A 177 -7.17 25.33 19.05
CA GLY A 177 -7.55 26.58 19.70
C GLY A 177 -6.74 26.90 20.96
N ALA A 178 -6.70 28.17 21.36
CA ALA A 178 -6.10 28.57 22.63
C ALA A 178 -7.00 28.10 23.79
N PRO A 179 -6.48 27.29 24.75
CA PRO A 179 -7.28 26.85 25.88
C PRO A 179 -7.58 28.01 26.83
N GLU A 180 -8.75 27.97 27.45
CA GLU A 180 -9.13 28.93 28.48
C GLU A 180 -8.48 28.61 29.82
N ARG A 181 -8.09 29.66 30.55
CA ARG A 181 -7.53 29.51 31.90
C ARG A 181 -8.61 28.99 32.86
N PRO A 182 -8.36 27.90 33.60
CA PRO A 182 -9.33 27.39 34.55
C PRO A 182 -9.55 28.36 35.73
N ALA A 183 -10.77 28.36 36.26
CA ALA A 183 -11.13 29.06 37.47
C ALA A 183 -10.58 28.34 38.73
N GLU A 184 -10.62 29.01 39.88
CA GLU A 184 -10.10 28.42 41.13
C GLU A 184 -10.91 27.22 41.61
N ASP A 185 -12.21 27.19 41.30
CA ASP A 185 -13.16 26.14 41.65
C ASP A 185 -13.24 25.01 40.60
N ASP A 186 -12.52 25.13 39.48
CA ASP A 186 -12.47 24.06 38.49
C ASP A 186 -11.82 22.79 39.07
N PRO A 187 -12.22 21.61 38.56
CA PRO A 187 -11.67 20.33 39.03
C PRO A 187 -10.15 20.32 39.03
N ALA A 188 -9.56 19.68 40.06
CA ALA A 188 -8.11 19.68 40.25
C ALA A 188 -7.35 19.18 39.01
N VAL A 189 -7.86 18.16 38.33
CA VAL A 189 -7.27 17.63 37.09
C VAL A 189 -7.15 18.67 35.97
N VAL A 190 -8.14 19.57 35.82
CA VAL A 190 -8.11 20.65 34.83
C VAL A 190 -7.06 21.69 35.23
N ARG A 191 -7.01 22.07 36.51
CA ARG A 191 -6.01 23.01 37.04
C ARG A 191 -4.58 22.46 36.95
N HIS A 192 -4.38 21.16 37.19
CA HIS A 192 -3.07 20.51 37.04
C HIS A 192 -2.61 20.48 35.58
N LEU A 193 -3.50 20.16 34.63
CA LEU A 193 -3.18 20.24 33.19
C LEU A 193 -2.79 21.65 32.75
N TRP A 194 -3.47 22.69 33.27
CA TRP A 194 -3.06 24.08 33.03
C TRP A 194 -1.66 24.39 33.59
N GLN A 195 -1.36 23.92 34.81
CA GLN A 195 -0.03 24.07 35.40
C GLN A 195 1.05 23.32 34.61
N VAL A 196 0.74 22.15 34.03
CA VAL A 196 1.64 21.46 33.10
C VAL A 196 1.90 22.33 31.88
N LEU A 197 0.85 22.87 31.26
CA LEU A 197 0.96 23.74 30.08
C LEU A 197 1.84 24.97 30.33
N GLU A 198 1.70 25.63 31.49
CA GLU A 198 2.53 26.79 31.86
C GLU A 198 4.01 26.45 32.08
N ARG A 199 4.33 25.19 32.42
CA ARG A 199 5.70 24.72 32.71
C ARG A 199 6.45 24.21 31.47
N VAL A 200 5.78 24.07 30.32
CA VAL A 200 6.41 23.51 29.12
C VAL A 200 7.58 24.37 28.66
N SER A 201 8.77 23.76 28.61
CA SER A 201 10.01 24.37 28.13
C SER A 201 10.86 23.32 27.41
N ALA A 202 11.90 23.74 26.69
CA ALA A 202 12.80 22.81 26.01
C ALA A 202 13.50 21.80 26.94
N ARG A 203 13.60 22.10 28.25
CA ARG A 203 14.19 21.17 29.25
C ARG A 203 13.17 20.24 29.88
N THR A 204 11.91 20.66 29.94
CA THR A 204 10.81 19.95 30.63
C THR A 204 9.84 19.29 29.66
N ALA A 205 10.03 19.41 28.34
CA ALA A 205 9.09 18.97 27.30
C ALA A 205 8.65 17.50 27.46
N LEU A 206 9.61 16.58 27.64
CA LEU A 206 9.32 15.16 27.81
C LEU A 206 8.58 14.87 29.14
N GLU A 207 9.02 15.47 30.24
CA GLU A 207 8.36 15.35 31.55
C GLU A 207 6.93 15.90 31.51
N CYS A 208 6.74 17.08 30.92
CA CYS A 208 5.42 17.70 30.76
C CYS A 208 4.48 16.86 29.90
N HIS A 209 5.01 16.14 28.90
CA HIS A 209 4.19 15.21 28.12
C HIS A 209 3.66 14.07 28.99
N HIS A 210 4.54 13.38 29.73
CA HIS A 210 4.13 12.30 30.63
C HIS A 210 3.18 12.78 31.74
N ASP A 211 3.45 13.95 32.33
CA ASP A 211 2.54 14.58 33.29
C ASP A 211 1.15 14.80 32.67
N ALA A 212 1.09 15.32 31.43
CA ALA A 212 -0.17 15.55 30.74
C ALA A 212 -0.93 14.24 30.45
N GLU A 213 -0.23 13.18 30.05
CA GLU A 213 -0.82 11.85 29.86
C GLU A 213 -1.41 11.30 31.16
N HIS A 214 -0.67 11.44 32.27
CA HIS A 214 -1.14 11.03 33.59
C HIS A 214 -2.43 11.79 33.96
N TRP A 215 -2.43 13.13 33.89
CA TRP A 215 -3.62 13.90 34.27
C TRP A 215 -4.81 13.70 33.34
N LEU A 216 -4.58 13.44 32.05
CA LEU A 216 -5.66 13.05 31.14
C LEU A 216 -6.26 11.68 31.52
N ALA A 217 -5.42 10.71 31.88
CA ALA A 217 -5.88 9.40 32.33
C ALA A 217 -6.71 9.52 33.62
N GLU A 218 -6.27 10.33 34.58
CA GLU A 218 -7.04 10.64 35.81
C GLU A 218 -8.37 11.32 35.49
N ALA A 219 -8.39 12.31 34.59
CA ALA A 219 -9.64 12.97 34.18
C ALA A 219 -10.64 11.97 33.55
N ARG A 220 -10.15 11.05 32.70
CA ARG A 220 -10.97 9.98 32.12
C ARG A 220 -11.49 9.01 33.17
N ALA A 221 -10.66 8.63 34.15
CA ALA A 221 -11.08 7.77 35.25
C ALA A 221 -12.17 8.44 36.11
N LEU A 222 -12.00 9.71 36.48
CA LEU A 222 -13.01 10.47 37.22
C LEU A 222 -14.33 10.60 36.46
N TYR A 223 -14.28 10.78 35.14
CA TYR A 223 -15.48 10.79 34.29
C TYR A 223 -16.20 9.45 34.31
N LEU A 224 -15.48 8.33 34.17
CA LEU A 224 -16.05 6.97 34.24
C LEU A 224 -16.75 6.69 35.58
N HIS A 225 -16.24 7.27 36.67
CA HIS A 225 -16.83 7.17 38.01
C HIS A 225 -17.93 8.20 38.29
N GLY A 226 -18.29 9.06 37.33
CA GLY A 226 -19.32 10.09 37.48
C GLY A 226 -18.92 11.27 38.38
N VAL A 227 -17.62 11.43 38.66
CA VAL A 227 -17.08 12.52 39.48
C VAL A 227 -16.81 13.77 38.62
N LEU A 228 -16.42 13.57 37.36
CA LEU A 228 -16.17 14.62 36.40
C LEU A 228 -17.32 14.71 35.40
N ASP A 229 -17.83 15.90 35.14
CA ASP A 229 -18.86 16.11 34.12
C ASP A 229 -18.25 16.23 32.71
N LEU A 230 -19.13 16.24 31.70
CA LEU A 230 -18.70 16.33 30.30
C LEU A 230 -17.95 17.64 29.97
N PRO A 231 -18.41 18.84 30.41
CA PRO A 231 -17.65 20.08 30.20
C PRO A 231 -16.24 20.06 30.80
N ALA A 232 -16.06 19.54 32.02
CA ALA A 232 -14.74 19.45 32.63
C ALA A 232 -13.85 18.41 31.95
N ARG A 233 -14.42 17.28 31.50
CA ARG A 233 -13.71 16.32 30.65
C ARG A 233 -13.24 16.96 29.34
N ALA A 234 -14.10 17.68 28.64
CA ALA A 234 -13.76 18.35 27.39
C ALA A 234 -12.65 19.38 27.58
N ARG A 235 -12.68 20.15 28.68
CA ARG A 235 -11.60 21.09 29.04
C ARG A 235 -10.28 20.39 29.36
N ALA A 236 -10.31 19.26 30.06
CA ALA A 236 -9.12 18.45 30.31
C ALA A 236 -8.51 17.91 29.00
N GLU A 237 -9.34 17.38 28.10
CA GLU A 237 -8.90 16.93 26.77
C GLU A 237 -8.30 18.10 25.96
N ALA A 238 -8.94 19.26 25.94
CA ALA A 238 -8.43 20.45 25.25
C ALA A 238 -7.07 20.92 25.79
N LEU A 239 -6.89 20.94 27.12
CA LEU A 239 -5.62 21.31 27.75
C LEU A 239 -4.52 20.30 27.45
N TYR A 240 -4.83 19.00 27.49
CA TYR A 240 -3.88 17.95 27.11
C TYR A 240 -3.35 18.18 25.69
N TYR A 241 -4.24 18.39 24.71
CA TYR A 241 -3.80 18.61 23.33
C TYR A 241 -3.04 19.94 23.17
N ALA A 242 -3.36 20.98 23.94
CA ALA A 242 -2.57 22.21 23.97
C ALA A 242 -1.14 21.98 24.51
N VAL A 243 -0.97 21.11 25.50
CA VAL A 243 0.37 20.67 25.97
C VAL A 243 1.08 19.93 24.85
N CYS A 244 0.43 18.98 24.19
CA CYS A 244 1.00 18.22 23.08
C CYS A 244 1.50 19.14 21.94
N HIS A 245 0.69 20.11 21.51
CA HIS A 245 1.08 21.11 20.50
C HIS A 245 2.28 21.97 20.95
N ARG A 246 2.39 22.29 22.24
CA ARG A 246 3.52 23.07 22.79
C ARG A 246 4.79 22.22 22.94
N VAL A 247 4.64 20.93 23.26
CA VAL A 247 5.74 19.98 23.43
C VAL A 247 6.35 19.58 22.09
N ARG A 248 5.54 19.25 21.08
CA ARG A 248 6.00 18.71 19.78
C ARG A 248 7.20 19.45 19.18
N PRO A 249 7.20 20.79 18.99
CA PRO A 249 8.32 21.49 18.38
C PRO A 249 9.58 21.58 19.26
N LEU A 250 9.50 21.20 20.53
CA LEU A 250 10.63 21.23 21.48
C LEU A 250 11.37 19.88 21.54
N LEU A 251 10.76 18.80 21.03
CA LEU A 251 11.37 17.49 20.93
C LEU A 251 12.38 17.43 19.78
N LYS A 252 13.32 16.49 19.85
CA LYS A 252 14.43 16.37 18.91
C LYS A 252 14.49 14.96 18.35
N ALA A 253 14.26 14.82 17.05
CA ALA A 253 14.22 13.51 16.36
C ALA A 253 15.50 12.68 16.53
N GLY A 254 16.66 13.32 16.72
CA GLY A 254 17.95 12.64 16.94
C GLY A 254 18.16 12.09 18.35
N HIS A 255 17.25 12.34 19.31
CA HIS A 255 17.34 11.81 20.66
C HIS A 255 16.38 10.61 20.82
N PRO A 256 16.85 9.39 21.13
CA PRO A 256 16.00 8.19 21.15
C PRO A 256 14.74 8.33 22.00
N ALA A 257 14.85 8.87 23.22
CA ALA A 257 13.69 9.07 24.11
C ALA A 257 12.69 10.14 23.62
N HIS A 258 13.08 11.00 22.69
CA HIS A 258 12.17 11.97 22.07
C HIS A 258 11.52 11.41 20.81
N ARG A 259 12.17 10.46 20.12
CA ARG A 259 11.69 9.91 18.85
C ARG A 259 10.34 9.24 19.02
N GLU A 260 10.22 8.34 20.00
CA GLU A 260 8.97 7.61 20.28
C GLU A 260 7.80 8.57 20.57
N VAL A 261 8.02 9.57 21.43
CA VAL A 261 7.00 10.59 21.74
C VAL A 261 6.71 11.48 20.52
N LEU A 262 7.72 11.80 19.72
CA LEU A 262 7.51 12.62 18.53
C LEU A 262 6.66 11.89 17.49
N ASP A 263 6.89 10.60 17.29
CA ASP A 263 6.12 9.76 16.37
C ASP A 263 4.65 9.67 16.83
N ASP A 264 4.41 9.43 18.13
CA ASP A 264 3.08 9.45 18.75
C ASP A 264 2.38 10.82 18.62
N LEU A 265 3.10 11.91 18.90
CA LEU A 265 2.57 13.27 18.78
C LEU A 265 2.29 13.66 17.33
N ASN A 266 3.09 13.17 16.38
CA ASN A 266 2.85 13.42 14.96
C ASN A 266 1.54 12.76 14.52
N GLU A 267 1.27 11.53 14.94
CA GLU A 267 0.02 10.84 14.65
C GLU A 267 -1.18 11.52 15.35
N LYS A 268 -1.09 11.75 16.67
CA LYS A 268 -2.18 12.35 17.47
C LYS A 268 -2.55 13.77 17.05
N LEU A 269 -1.60 14.53 16.52
CA LEU A 269 -1.79 15.93 16.12
C LEU A 269 -1.88 16.12 14.61
N ALA A 270 -2.06 15.04 13.85
CA ALA A 270 -2.37 15.08 12.44
C ALA A 270 -3.85 15.40 12.21
N ASP A 271 -4.13 16.14 11.14
CA ASP A 271 -5.48 16.19 10.61
C ASP A 271 -5.83 14.83 9.97
N LYS A 272 -7.11 14.47 9.92
CA LYS A 272 -7.57 13.33 9.11
C LYS A 272 -8.20 13.86 7.84
N TYR A 273 -7.74 13.39 6.70
CA TYR A 273 -8.26 13.77 5.38
C TYR A 273 -9.01 12.58 4.82
N PHE A 274 -10.32 12.72 4.63
CA PHE A 274 -11.17 11.67 4.09
C PHE A 274 -11.17 11.74 2.57
N LEU A 275 -10.68 10.68 1.94
CA LEU A 275 -10.53 10.55 0.51
C LEU A 275 -11.69 9.79 -0.08
N ASN A 276 -12.17 10.23 -1.25
CA ASN A 276 -13.25 9.57 -1.98
C ASN A 276 -12.76 8.32 -2.73
N PHE A 277 -12.35 7.30 -1.99
CA PHE A 277 -11.92 6.02 -2.54
C PHE A 277 -12.03 4.90 -1.48
N SER A 278 -11.60 3.70 -1.85
CA SER A 278 -11.48 2.54 -0.94
C SER A 278 -10.06 1.96 -1.03
N VAL A 279 -9.41 1.82 0.12
CA VAL A 279 -8.09 1.19 0.28
C VAL A 279 -8.14 -0.26 -0.17
N PHE A 280 -9.14 -1.02 0.30
CA PHE A 280 -9.33 -2.43 -0.03
C PHE A 280 -9.59 -2.68 -1.51
N ARG A 281 -10.15 -1.70 -2.22
CA ARG A 281 -10.41 -1.78 -3.66
C ARG A 281 -9.20 -1.37 -4.50
N SER A 282 -8.58 -0.26 -4.16
CA SER A 282 -7.66 0.42 -5.09
C SER A 282 -6.19 0.27 -4.70
N VAL A 283 -5.90 0.03 -3.43
CA VAL A 283 -4.54 -0.17 -2.92
C VAL A 283 -4.48 -1.29 -1.86
N PRO A 284 -4.96 -2.51 -2.17
CA PRO A 284 -5.10 -3.59 -1.19
C PRO A 284 -3.78 -4.00 -0.53
N ASP A 285 -2.65 -3.86 -1.23
CA ASP A 285 -1.32 -4.15 -0.66
C ASP A 285 -0.96 -3.22 0.52
N VAL A 286 -1.55 -2.01 0.64
CA VAL A 286 -1.38 -1.15 1.83
C VAL A 286 -1.87 -1.89 3.07
N TRP A 287 -3.06 -2.48 2.98
CA TRP A 287 -3.68 -3.23 4.08
C TRP A 287 -3.04 -4.61 4.28
N ALA A 288 -2.75 -5.33 3.20
CA ALA A 288 -2.34 -6.73 3.29
C ALA A 288 -0.89 -6.93 3.74
N ILE A 289 0.01 -6.00 3.39
CA ILE A 289 1.46 -6.16 3.56
C ILE A 289 2.19 -4.83 3.89
N ASP A 290 1.47 -3.80 4.34
CA ASP A 290 2.02 -2.47 4.64
C ASP A 290 2.82 -1.88 3.45
N GLN A 291 2.33 -2.09 2.22
CA GLN A 291 2.99 -1.55 1.02
C GLN A 291 2.88 -0.02 1.00
N ILE A 292 3.98 0.63 0.65
CA ILE A 292 4.04 2.09 0.53
C ILE A 292 3.81 2.49 -0.93
N PHE A 293 3.01 3.54 -1.13
CA PHE A 293 2.84 4.22 -2.40
C PHE A 293 3.15 5.72 -2.23
N PRO A 294 3.82 6.37 -3.18
CA PRO A 294 3.94 7.82 -3.15
C PRO A 294 2.58 8.48 -3.35
N ILE A 295 2.28 9.45 -2.49
CA ILE A 295 1.03 10.21 -2.55
C ILE A 295 1.37 11.68 -2.54
N VAL A 296 0.89 12.42 -3.55
CA VAL A 296 1.13 13.85 -3.67
C VAL A 296 -0.14 14.61 -4.07
N PRO A 297 -0.29 15.87 -3.63
CA PRO A 297 -1.24 16.80 -4.22
C PRO A 297 -1.00 16.94 -5.73
N LEU A 298 -2.07 17.01 -6.52
CA LEU A 298 -1.97 17.25 -7.96
C LEU A 298 -1.95 18.74 -8.33
N HIS A 299 -2.03 19.62 -7.33
CA HIS A 299 -2.02 21.06 -7.50
C HIS A 299 -1.38 21.74 -6.28
N ARG A 300 -1.11 23.05 -6.42
CA ARG A 300 -0.47 23.90 -5.42
C ARG A 300 0.96 23.46 -5.04
N LEU A 301 1.64 22.75 -5.93
CA LEU A 301 2.99 22.22 -5.67
C LEU A 301 4.07 23.30 -5.48
N ASP A 302 3.81 24.54 -5.90
CA ASP A 302 4.68 25.69 -5.65
C ASP A 302 4.48 26.32 -4.26
N ASP A 303 3.38 26.01 -3.57
CA ASP A 303 3.10 26.45 -2.21
C ASP A 303 3.67 25.44 -1.20
N PRO A 304 4.35 25.86 -0.12
CA PRO A 304 4.77 24.92 0.90
C PRO A 304 3.55 24.35 1.66
N PRO A 305 3.45 23.03 1.86
CA PRO A 305 2.42 22.44 2.70
C PRO A 305 2.60 22.87 4.16
N THR A 306 1.50 23.22 4.83
CA THR A 306 1.52 23.74 6.22
C THR A 306 0.76 22.87 7.21
N ARG A 307 0.21 21.74 6.75
CA ARG A 307 -0.52 20.77 7.57
C ARG A 307 0.15 19.41 7.45
N ARG A 308 -0.04 18.57 8.47
CA ARG A 308 0.30 17.15 8.45
C ARG A 308 -0.99 16.37 8.60
N ALA A 309 -1.17 15.34 7.78
CA ALA A 309 -2.42 14.60 7.72
C ALA A 309 -2.20 13.09 7.66
N ILE A 310 -3.21 12.36 8.12
CA ILE A 310 -3.41 10.94 7.88
C ILE A 310 -4.58 10.81 6.91
N LEU A 311 -4.38 10.07 5.84
CA LEU A 311 -5.37 9.81 4.82
C LEU A 311 -6.24 8.62 5.25
N GLN A 312 -7.55 8.83 5.23
CA GLN A 312 -8.57 7.81 5.49
C GLN A 312 -9.44 7.66 4.25
N ASP A 313 -9.93 6.45 4.03
CA ASP A 313 -10.87 6.16 2.95
C ASP A 313 -12.33 6.31 3.44
N LEU A 314 -13.29 5.90 2.62
CA LEU A 314 -14.72 6.00 2.94
C LEU A 314 -15.31 4.79 3.66
N THR A 315 -14.50 3.77 3.93
CA THR A 315 -15.00 2.55 4.53
C THR A 315 -15.31 2.77 6.00
N CYS A 316 -16.19 1.92 6.54
CA CYS A 316 -16.51 1.95 7.97
C CYS A 316 -15.48 1.16 8.79
N ASP A 317 -14.46 0.60 8.13
CA ASP A 317 -13.41 -0.19 8.74
C ASP A 317 -12.26 0.73 9.17
N SER A 318 -11.76 0.54 10.38
CA SER A 318 -10.63 1.31 10.90
C SER A 318 -9.33 1.06 10.14
N ASP A 319 -9.23 -0.08 9.44
CA ASP A 319 -8.10 -0.43 8.58
C ASP A 319 -8.13 0.32 7.23
N GLY A 320 -9.21 1.05 6.93
CA GLY A 320 -9.37 1.95 5.77
C GLY A 320 -8.51 3.22 5.86
N ARG A 321 -7.23 3.09 6.20
CA ARG A 321 -6.30 4.20 6.38
C ARG A 321 -4.92 3.89 5.81
N ILE A 322 -4.17 4.94 5.47
CA ILE A 322 -2.77 4.81 5.08
C ILE A 322 -1.89 5.23 6.27
N GLU A 323 -0.94 4.39 6.64
CA GLU A 323 -0.11 4.60 7.85
C GLU A 323 1.29 5.16 7.54
N HIS A 324 1.77 4.95 6.32
CA HIS A 324 3.13 5.27 5.93
C HIS A 324 3.16 6.06 4.62
N TYR A 325 3.92 7.15 4.64
CA TYR A 325 4.00 8.13 3.57
C TYR A 325 5.44 8.36 3.16
N VAL A 326 5.66 8.57 1.87
CA VAL A 326 6.95 9.00 1.33
C VAL A 326 7.09 10.51 1.57
N ASP A 327 8.14 10.90 2.28
CA ASP A 327 8.57 12.28 2.49
C ASP A 327 10.04 12.42 2.06
N GLY A 328 10.52 13.63 1.74
CA GLY A 328 11.84 13.86 1.13
C GLY A 328 13.03 13.31 1.94
N GLU A 329 12.85 13.00 3.23
CA GLU A 329 13.85 12.41 4.12
C GLU A 329 13.65 10.90 4.39
N GLY A 330 12.58 10.28 3.89
CA GLY A 330 12.28 8.86 4.10
C GLY A 330 10.80 8.54 4.25
N VAL A 331 10.48 7.58 5.11
CA VAL A 331 9.09 7.16 5.41
C VAL A 331 8.63 7.78 6.72
N GLU A 332 7.48 8.44 6.68
CA GLU A 332 6.88 9.15 7.82
C GLU A 332 5.46 8.63 8.12
N THR A 333 4.96 8.85 9.33
CA THR A 333 3.61 8.44 9.76
C THR A 333 2.51 9.41 9.38
N THR A 334 2.87 10.55 8.80
CA THR A 334 1.95 11.62 8.38
C THR A 334 2.42 12.26 7.09
N LEU A 335 1.50 12.71 6.25
CA LEU A 335 1.78 13.35 4.97
C LEU A 335 1.71 14.88 5.09
N PRO A 336 2.71 15.62 4.60
CA PRO A 336 2.62 17.07 4.50
C PRO A 336 1.63 17.46 3.39
N LEU A 337 0.57 18.21 3.76
CA LEU A 337 -0.47 18.66 2.85
C LEU A 337 -0.78 20.15 3.01
N HIS A 338 -1.40 20.71 2.00
CA HIS A 338 -1.95 22.06 2.06
C HIS A 338 -3.24 22.08 2.90
N PRO A 339 -3.58 23.22 3.53
CA PRO A 339 -4.90 23.39 4.11
C PRO A 339 -6.00 23.17 3.06
N TYR A 340 -6.91 22.25 3.36
CA TYR A 340 -8.15 22.05 2.62
C TYR A 340 -9.05 23.29 2.77
N ARG A 341 -9.70 23.68 1.66
CA ARG A 341 -10.61 24.82 1.58
C ARG A 341 -11.95 24.30 1.11
N ARG A 342 -12.98 24.47 1.95
CA ARG A 342 -14.33 24.00 1.64
C ARG A 342 -14.84 24.65 0.34
N GLY A 343 -15.29 23.82 -0.59
CA GLY A 343 -15.78 24.24 -1.90
C GLY A 343 -14.70 24.36 -2.99
N GLU A 344 -13.43 24.07 -2.67
CA GLU A 344 -12.37 23.88 -3.66
C GLU A 344 -11.99 22.40 -3.74
N ASP A 345 -11.81 21.89 -4.97
CA ASP A 345 -11.33 20.52 -5.16
C ASP A 345 -9.89 20.38 -4.65
N TYR A 346 -9.66 19.41 -3.78
CA TYR A 346 -8.33 19.04 -3.33
C TYR A 346 -8.01 17.62 -3.78
N LEU A 347 -7.22 17.50 -4.86
CA LEU A 347 -6.95 16.24 -5.55
C LEU A 347 -5.60 15.67 -5.11
N LEU A 348 -5.59 14.38 -4.83
CA LEU A 348 -4.39 13.60 -4.54
C LEU A 348 -4.21 12.54 -5.63
N GLY A 349 -2.96 12.33 -6.02
CA GLY A 349 -2.54 11.20 -6.84
C GLY A 349 -1.81 10.17 -5.98
N ILE A 350 -2.23 8.92 -6.06
CA ILE A 350 -1.53 7.76 -5.51
C ILE A 350 -0.80 7.08 -6.68
N PHE A 351 0.53 7.15 -6.65
CA PHE A 351 1.38 6.73 -7.75
C PHE A 351 1.87 5.29 -7.55
N MET A 352 2.38 4.72 -8.63
CA MET A 352 2.97 3.38 -8.65
C MET A 352 1.97 2.24 -8.34
N VAL A 353 0.68 2.44 -8.59
CA VAL A 353 -0.40 1.47 -8.30
C VAL A 353 -0.63 0.45 -9.42
N GLY A 354 0.16 0.48 -10.50
CA GLY A 354 -0.09 -0.34 -11.69
C GLY A 354 0.34 -1.82 -11.59
N ALA A 355 0.90 -2.27 -10.47
CA ALA A 355 1.26 -3.67 -10.26
C ALA A 355 0.39 -4.26 -9.14
N TYR A 356 -0.27 -5.39 -9.42
CA TYR A 356 -1.13 -6.15 -8.50
C TYR A 356 -2.43 -5.49 -8.06
N GLN A 357 -2.49 -4.17 -7.89
CA GLN A 357 -3.57 -3.50 -7.16
C GLN A 357 -4.95 -3.73 -7.78
N GLU A 358 -5.10 -3.52 -9.09
CA GLU A 358 -6.39 -3.59 -9.78
C GLU A 358 -7.07 -4.96 -9.66
N ILE A 359 -6.29 -6.04 -9.77
CA ILE A 359 -6.81 -7.41 -9.77
C ILE A 359 -7.01 -7.98 -8.37
N LEU A 360 -6.28 -7.46 -7.37
CA LEU A 360 -6.38 -7.89 -5.97
C LEU A 360 -7.47 -7.14 -5.19
N GLY A 361 -7.99 -6.03 -5.75
CA GLY A 361 -9.02 -5.22 -5.10
C GLY A 361 -10.30 -5.99 -4.81
N ASP A 362 -10.83 -5.83 -3.60
CA ASP A 362 -12.12 -6.37 -3.16
C ASP A 362 -13.21 -5.29 -3.15
N VAL A 363 -14.48 -5.70 -2.98
CA VAL A 363 -15.67 -4.83 -2.91
C VAL A 363 -16.11 -4.57 -1.47
N HIS A 364 -15.15 -4.34 -0.57
CA HIS A 364 -15.45 -4.03 0.84
C HIS A 364 -16.42 -2.84 0.93
N ASN A 365 -17.46 -2.94 1.77
CA ASN A 365 -18.59 -2.01 1.84
C ASN A 365 -19.37 -1.78 0.53
N LEU A 366 -19.23 -2.69 -0.44
CA LEU A 366 -19.79 -2.52 -1.79
C LEU A 366 -19.28 -1.23 -2.46
N PHE A 367 -17.99 -0.90 -2.28
CA PHE A 367 -17.31 0.05 -3.16
C PHE A 367 -16.77 -0.67 -4.38
N GLY A 368 -17.19 -0.22 -5.57
CA GLY A 368 -16.87 -0.86 -6.84
C GLY A 368 -15.54 -0.42 -7.42
N THR A 369 -15.25 -0.89 -8.64
CA THR A 369 -14.11 -0.37 -9.41
C THR A 369 -14.19 1.14 -9.57
N PRO A 370 -13.06 1.87 -9.46
CA PRO A 370 -13.05 3.25 -9.89
C PRO A 370 -13.19 3.38 -11.41
N HIS A 371 -13.52 4.57 -11.89
CA HIS A 371 -13.37 4.90 -13.30
C HIS A 371 -11.92 4.73 -13.75
N ALA A 372 -11.71 4.22 -14.96
CA ALA A 372 -10.38 4.12 -15.57
C ALA A 372 -10.38 4.72 -16.98
N VAL A 373 -9.26 5.29 -17.39
CA VAL A 373 -9.03 5.86 -18.72
C VAL A 373 -7.57 5.68 -19.10
N ASP A 374 -7.31 5.53 -20.40
CA ASP A 374 -5.97 5.54 -20.95
C ASP A 374 -5.56 6.95 -21.39
N LEU A 375 -4.36 7.37 -20.98
CA LEU A 375 -3.77 8.64 -21.38
C LEU A 375 -2.57 8.41 -22.29
N THR A 376 -2.66 8.86 -23.54
CA THR A 376 -1.53 8.84 -24.50
C THR A 376 -1.06 10.26 -24.79
N LEU A 377 0.23 10.52 -24.58
CA LEU A 377 0.86 11.78 -24.98
C LEU A 377 1.08 11.81 -26.50
N ASP A 378 0.78 12.94 -27.14
CA ASP A 378 1.13 13.15 -28.54
C ASP A 378 2.54 13.75 -28.70
N GLU A 379 3.09 13.67 -29.92
CA GLU A 379 4.42 14.21 -30.24
C GLU A 379 4.50 15.75 -30.09
N GLY A 380 3.36 16.44 -30.05
CA GLY A 380 3.25 17.89 -29.92
C GLY A 380 3.14 18.39 -28.48
N GLY A 381 3.13 17.50 -27.48
CA GLY A 381 2.98 17.83 -26.06
C GLY A 381 1.52 17.94 -25.58
N GLY A 382 0.54 17.60 -26.41
CA GLY A 382 -0.84 17.38 -26.01
C GLY A 382 -1.07 15.95 -25.50
N TYR A 383 -2.32 15.63 -25.15
CA TYR A 383 -2.72 14.30 -24.69
C TYR A 383 -4.06 13.89 -25.29
N ARG A 384 -4.25 12.58 -25.42
CA ARG A 384 -5.50 11.94 -25.82
C ARG A 384 -5.97 11.02 -24.71
N ILE A 385 -7.25 11.12 -24.37
CA ILE A 385 -7.96 10.19 -23.51
C ILE A 385 -8.61 9.12 -24.40
N SER A 386 -8.38 7.85 -24.10
CA SER A 386 -8.98 6.70 -24.79
C SER A 386 -9.50 5.67 -23.79
N GLU A 387 -10.29 4.72 -24.29
CA GLU A 387 -10.78 3.55 -23.53
C GLU A 387 -11.39 3.91 -22.16
N PRO A 388 -12.40 4.79 -22.10
CA PRO A 388 -13.05 5.08 -20.82
C PRO A 388 -13.81 3.86 -20.30
N GLU A 389 -13.46 3.42 -19.11
CA GLU A 389 -14.14 2.37 -18.38
C GLU A 389 -14.95 2.99 -17.23
N ALA A 390 -16.26 2.73 -17.24
CA ALA A 390 -17.13 3.15 -16.15
C ALA A 390 -16.84 2.31 -14.90
N GLY A 391 -16.74 2.99 -13.75
CA GLY A 391 -16.61 2.33 -12.47
C GLY A 391 -17.89 1.62 -12.05
N GLY A 392 -17.81 0.89 -10.94
CA GLY A 392 -18.93 0.10 -10.44
C GLY A 392 -20.11 0.96 -10.00
N SER A 393 -21.31 0.60 -10.46
CA SER A 393 -22.59 1.15 -10.02
C SER A 393 -23.19 0.34 -8.86
N VAL A 394 -24.08 0.98 -8.08
CA VAL A 394 -24.71 0.35 -6.91
C VAL A 394 -25.54 -0.87 -7.31
N ASP A 395 -26.33 -0.76 -8.38
CA ASP A 395 -27.12 -1.87 -8.92
C ASP A 395 -26.26 -3.06 -9.35
N GLY A 396 -25.15 -2.80 -10.06
CA GLY A 396 -24.21 -3.83 -10.51
C GLY A 396 -23.58 -4.60 -9.34
N LEU A 397 -23.28 -3.93 -8.23
CA LEU A 397 -22.77 -4.60 -7.02
C LEU A 397 -23.86 -5.36 -6.26
N LEU A 398 -25.07 -4.81 -6.19
CA LEU A 398 -26.21 -5.51 -5.59
C LEU A 398 -26.55 -6.80 -6.35
N GLU A 399 -26.44 -6.81 -7.68
CA GLU A 399 -26.58 -8.02 -8.49
C GLU A 399 -25.48 -9.06 -8.18
N GLN A 400 -24.24 -8.63 -7.94
CA GLN A 400 -23.14 -9.52 -7.55
C GLN A 400 -23.42 -10.24 -6.22
N VAL A 401 -24.09 -9.56 -5.28
CA VAL A 401 -24.55 -10.16 -4.01
C VAL A 401 -25.97 -10.75 -4.10
N HIS A 402 -26.43 -11.02 -5.32
CA HIS A 402 -27.64 -11.79 -5.66
C HIS A 402 -28.98 -11.10 -5.35
N PHE A 403 -29.02 -9.77 -5.35
CA PHE A 403 -30.28 -9.04 -5.37
C PHE A 403 -30.87 -8.97 -6.79
N ASP A 404 -32.19 -9.09 -6.87
CA ASP A 404 -32.94 -8.77 -8.10
C ASP A 404 -33.38 -7.30 -8.05
N ILE A 405 -32.75 -6.49 -8.89
CA ILE A 405 -32.98 -5.04 -8.96
C ILE A 405 -34.41 -4.71 -9.41
N ALA A 406 -35.00 -5.53 -10.30
CA ALA A 406 -36.36 -5.31 -10.78
C ALA A 406 -37.37 -5.55 -9.65
N ASP A 407 -37.19 -6.63 -8.88
CA ASP A 407 -38.01 -6.91 -7.71
C ASP A 407 -37.86 -5.83 -6.63
N MET A 408 -36.63 -5.35 -6.37
CA MET A 408 -36.40 -4.24 -5.44
C MET A 408 -37.15 -2.98 -5.86
N LYS A 409 -37.04 -2.58 -7.14
CA LYS A 409 -37.75 -1.42 -7.69
C LYS A 409 -39.28 -1.58 -7.56
N ALA A 410 -39.81 -2.78 -7.81
CA ALA A 410 -41.23 -3.07 -7.65
C ALA A 410 -41.70 -2.95 -6.19
N VAL A 411 -40.91 -3.46 -5.24
CA VAL A 411 -41.20 -3.35 -3.80
C VAL A 411 -41.20 -1.89 -3.35
N PHE A 412 -40.21 -1.09 -3.77
CA PHE A 412 -40.16 0.34 -3.47
C PHE A 412 -41.35 1.10 -4.07
N ALA A 413 -41.69 0.85 -5.34
CA ALA A 413 -42.85 1.45 -5.98
C ALA A 413 -44.17 1.14 -5.22
N GLY A 414 -44.31 -0.08 -4.70
CA GLY A 414 -45.42 -0.46 -3.84
C GLY A 414 -45.49 0.36 -2.54
N ARG A 415 -44.34 0.62 -1.90
CA ARG A 415 -44.27 1.44 -0.66
C ARG A 415 -44.61 2.91 -0.89
N LEU A 416 -44.31 3.45 -2.07
CA LEU A 416 -44.61 4.85 -2.43
C LEU A 416 -46.07 5.07 -2.90
N SER A 417 -46.88 4.02 -3.00
CA SER A 417 -48.24 4.08 -3.57
C SER A 417 -49.21 5.00 -2.80
N GLY A 418 -48.99 5.21 -1.50
CA GLY A 418 -49.81 6.07 -0.65
C GLY A 418 -49.45 7.56 -0.68
N LEU A 419 -48.38 7.94 -1.40
CA LEU A 419 -47.90 9.32 -1.47
C LEU A 419 -48.56 10.10 -2.62
N PRO A 420 -48.61 11.45 -2.52
CA PRO A 420 -48.96 12.32 -3.63
C PRO A 420 -48.13 12.02 -4.89
N GLU A 421 -48.71 12.19 -6.06
CA GLU A 421 -48.08 11.82 -7.34
C GLU A 421 -46.72 12.51 -7.56
N GLU A 422 -46.63 13.81 -7.23
CA GLU A 422 -45.42 14.60 -7.39
C GLU A 422 -44.29 14.11 -6.48
N GLU A 423 -44.61 13.83 -5.21
CA GLU A 423 -43.66 13.31 -4.21
C GLU A 423 -43.21 11.89 -4.56
N ARG A 424 -44.14 11.02 -4.96
CA ARG A 424 -43.84 9.67 -5.44
C ARG A 424 -42.89 9.70 -6.65
N ALA A 425 -43.13 10.59 -7.61
CA ALA A 425 -42.29 10.72 -8.79
C ALA A 425 -40.89 11.27 -8.45
N ALA A 426 -40.79 12.19 -7.49
CA ALA A 426 -39.51 12.70 -7.02
C ALA A 426 -38.67 11.60 -6.35
N LEU A 427 -39.25 10.89 -5.38
CA LEU A 427 -38.57 9.81 -4.66
C LEU A 427 -38.18 8.63 -5.57
N ALA A 428 -39.02 8.30 -6.55
CA ALA A 428 -38.70 7.25 -7.53
C ALA A 428 -37.49 7.63 -8.39
N ARG A 429 -37.36 8.90 -8.79
CA ARG A 429 -36.18 9.38 -9.53
C ARG A 429 -34.93 9.34 -8.67
N GLU A 430 -35.03 9.74 -7.40
CA GLU A 430 -33.91 9.70 -6.46
C GLU A 430 -33.43 8.27 -6.21
N LEU A 431 -34.34 7.31 -6.03
CA LEU A 431 -34.01 5.89 -5.90
C LEU A 431 -33.32 5.34 -7.16
N GLU A 432 -33.86 5.65 -8.34
CA GLU A 432 -33.29 5.20 -9.61
C GLU A 432 -31.88 5.78 -9.81
N ALA A 433 -31.70 7.08 -9.50
CA ALA A 433 -30.41 7.73 -9.57
C ALA A 433 -29.41 7.14 -8.57
N GLY A 434 -29.84 6.82 -7.35
CA GLY A 434 -28.99 6.17 -6.35
C GLY A 434 -28.59 4.73 -6.72
N LEU A 435 -29.49 3.97 -7.36
CA LEU A 435 -29.19 2.61 -7.82
C LEU A 435 -28.27 2.58 -9.04
N ALA A 436 -28.51 3.44 -10.03
CA ALA A 436 -27.67 3.53 -11.22
C ALA A 436 -26.39 4.35 -10.96
N GLY A 437 -26.29 4.99 -9.80
CA GLY A 437 -25.21 5.88 -9.42
C GLY A 437 -23.89 5.15 -9.21
N TYR A 438 -22.82 5.92 -9.33
CA TYR A 438 -21.47 5.47 -8.99
C TYR A 438 -21.39 5.15 -7.49
N THR A 439 -20.60 4.14 -7.14
CA THR A 439 -20.54 3.64 -5.75
C THR A 439 -19.81 4.57 -4.78
N TYR A 440 -19.07 5.56 -5.28
CA TYR A 440 -18.36 6.55 -4.49
C TYR A 440 -19.19 7.82 -4.30
N LEU A 441 -18.76 8.70 -3.39
CA LEU A 441 -19.54 9.86 -2.95
C LEU A 441 -19.43 11.04 -3.91
N GLU A 442 -20.42 11.93 -3.85
CA GLU A 442 -20.48 13.22 -4.56
C GLU A 442 -20.12 14.41 -3.65
#